data_AF-T1GJE2-F1
#
_entry.id   AF-T1GJE2-F1
#
_cell.length_a   1.000
_cell.length_b   1.000
_cell.length_c   1.000
_cell.angle_alpha   90.00
_cell.angle_beta   90.00
_cell.angle_gamma   90.00
#
_symmetry.space_group_name_H-M   'P 1'
#
loop_
_entity.id
_entity.type
_entity.pdbx_description
1 polymer ?
#
loop_
_entity_poly.entity_id
_entity_poly.type
_entity_poly.pdbx_seq_one_letter_code
_entity_poly.pdbx_strand_id
1 'polypeptide(L)'
;MAIAPDYADVYKKKDASNWIGNSDEPLEGFSWKNGPNRDTTGVLMWSEVFLHEDGDENIAIVLLDTQGVFDGKTSQKNCAVIFALSALLSSVQIYNLSENIQEDDFQNLQLFTEYGRLALKKSIHKPFQELVFLVRDWYYAYTYEYGPIGGNRLLHTLLQINDNQPEELSSVRKHLKNCFSNIECFLMPHPGLEMVQNENFNGKLDEISEEFLEQLKILVHMVLSPTKLKVKEVNGEKVRFKELVRYFKVYLNVLTGDELPEPMSVLNATADVDHLKILSECKEIYEKEMRKICNEKELLTTEDFRKYHDHIKSKLLEQ
;
A
#
# COMPACT_ATOMS: atom_id res chain seq x y z
N MET A 1 -3.80 -16.12 -17.01
CA MET A 1 -2.47 -16.29 -16.40
C MET A 1 -2.55 -17.51 -15.49
N ALA A 2 -2.01 -18.64 -15.93
CA ALA A 2 -2.04 -19.88 -15.18
C ALA A 2 -1.02 -19.76 -14.03
N ILE A 3 -1.48 -19.86 -12.79
CA ILE A 3 -0.62 -19.88 -11.61
C ILE A 3 -0.18 -21.33 -11.43
N ALA A 4 1.10 -21.61 -11.66
CA ALA A 4 1.69 -22.91 -11.37
C ALA A 4 1.65 -23.15 -9.85
N PRO A 5 1.19 -24.32 -9.38
CA PRO A 5 1.22 -24.67 -7.96
C PRO A 5 2.61 -25.24 -7.65
N ASP A 6 3.47 -24.51 -6.94
CA ASP A 6 4.60 -25.01 -6.12
C ASP A 6 5.50 -23.86 -5.61
N TYR A 7 4.95 -22.95 -4.78
CA TYR A 7 5.75 -21.92 -4.08
C TYR A 7 5.61 -21.99 -2.55
N ALA A 8 5.21 -23.14 -1.99
CA ALA A 8 5.09 -23.31 -0.55
C ALA A 8 6.43 -23.55 0.18
N ASP A 9 7.54 -23.78 -0.54
CA ASP A 9 8.81 -24.24 0.05
C ASP A 9 9.99 -23.27 -0.18
N VAL A 10 9.91 -22.01 0.24
CA VAL A 10 11.13 -21.21 0.50
C VAL A 10 10.96 -20.18 1.62
N TYR A 11 10.50 -20.57 2.82
CA TYR A 11 10.76 -19.73 3.99
C TYR A 11 12.19 -19.96 4.47
N LYS A 12 13.17 -19.32 3.82
CA LYS A 12 14.54 -19.29 4.36
C LYS A 12 14.62 -18.15 5.37
N LYS A 13 14.53 -18.45 6.67
CA LYS A 13 14.96 -17.53 7.73
C LYS A 13 16.43 -17.18 7.46
N LYS A 14 16.69 -16.04 6.83
CA LYS A 14 18.03 -15.49 6.69
C LYS A 14 18.40 -14.78 7.99
N ASP A 15 19.66 -14.91 8.40
CA ASP A 15 20.21 -14.10 9.47
C ASP A 15 20.13 -12.62 9.05
N ALA A 16 19.32 -11.84 9.77
CA ALA A 16 19.06 -10.44 9.48
C ALA A 16 19.92 -9.49 10.33
N SER A 17 20.89 -10.01 11.08
CA SER A 17 21.79 -9.20 11.92
C SER A 17 22.56 -8.14 11.11
N ASN A 18 22.92 -8.44 9.87
CA ASN A 18 23.45 -7.49 8.89
C ASN A 18 22.58 -7.42 7.63
N TRP A 19 21.28 -7.17 7.78
CA TRP A 19 20.34 -7.15 6.65
C TRP A 19 20.64 -6.06 5.60
N ILE A 20 21.35 -4.99 5.98
CA ILE A 20 21.67 -3.89 5.06
C ILE A 20 22.67 -4.30 3.97
N GLY A 21 23.38 -5.42 4.16
CA GLY A 21 24.33 -5.97 3.20
C GLY A 21 25.79 -5.66 3.53
N ASN A 22 26.69 -6.16 2.69
CA ASN A 22 28.11 -5.82 2.79
C ASN A 22 28.40 -4.49 2.10
N SER A 23 29.46 -3.79 2.53
CA SER A 23 29.74 -2.45 2.05
C SER A 23 30.08 -2.36 0.56
N ASP A 24 30.65 -3.43 0.01
CA ASP A 24 31.13 -3.53 -1.38
C ASP A 24 30.12 -4.15 -2.36
N GLU A 25 28.97 -4.62 -1.86
CA GLU A 25 27.92 -5.22 -2.67
C GLU A 25 27.10 -4.15 -3.40
N PRO A 26 26.93 -4.26 -4.73
CA PRO A 26 26.02 -3.38 -5.47
C PRO A 26 24.56 -3.56 -5.04
N LEU A 27 23.78 -2.47 -5.11
CA LEU A 27 22.35 -2.51 -4.82
C LEU A 27 21.57 -3.08 -6.01
N GLU A 28 20.98 -4.25 -5.80
CA GLU A 28 20.08 -4.91 -6.75
C GLU A 28 18.62 -4.83 -6.27
N GLY A 29 17.66 -4.96 -7.19
CA GLY A 29 16.24 -4.86 -6.86
C GLY A 29 15.40 -4.31 -7.99
N PHE A 30 14.44 -3.45 -7.65
CA PHE A 30 13.77 -2.62 -8.65
C PHE A 30 14.82 -1.78 -9.40
N SER A 31 14.58 -1.57 -10.69
CA SER A 31 15.46 -0.73 -11.50
C SER A 31 15.51 0.67 -10.92
N TRP A 32 16.73 1.20 -10.78
CA TRP A 32 16.98 2.56 -10.34
C TRP A 32 18.17 3.12 -11.13
N LYS A 33 18.19 4.44 -11.32
CA LYS A 33 19.30 5.13 -11.98
C LYS A 33 19.45 6.56 -11.49
N ASN A 34 20.67 7.06 -11.52
CA ASN A 34 20.95 8.47 -11.36
C ASN A 34 20.58 9.25 -12.64
N GLY A 35 20.27 10.53 -12.46
CA GLY A 35 20.02 11.47 -13.55
C GLY A 35 18.58 11.97 -13.65
N PRO A 36 18.34 12.96 -14.53
CA PRO A 36 17.07 13.71 -14.57
C PRO A 36 15.93 12.93 -15.24
N ASN A 37 16.21 11.78 -15.84
CA ASN A 37 15.23 10.98 -16.54
C ASN A 37 14.66 9.91 -15.63
N ARG A 38 13.33 9.86 -15.56
CA ARG A 38 12.58 8.79 -14.88
C ARG A 38 13.06 7.39 -15.25
N ASP A 39 12.93 6.47 -14.30
CA ASP A 39 13.18 5.04 -14.50
C ASP A 39 11.89 4.22 -14.44
N THR A 40 11.21 4.20 -13.30
CA THR A 40 9.95 3.49 -13.10
C THR A 40 8.80 4.16 -13.88
N THR A 41 7.96 3.34 -14.52
CA THR A 41 6.71 3.78 -15.18
C THR A 41 5.53 2.95 -14.66
N GLY A 42 4.50 3.62 -14.15
CA GLY A 42 3.33 2.95 -13.56
C GLY A 42 3.56 2.43 -12.14
N VAL A 43 3.10 1.21 -11.85
CA VAL A 43 3.25 0.52 -10.56
C VAL A 43 3.90 -0.84 -10.82
N LEU A 44 5.05 -1.09 -10.21
CA LEU A 44 5.76 -2.36 -10.23
C LEU A 44 5.51 -3.08 -8.92
N MET A 45 5.36 -4.40 -9.00
CA MET A 45 5.24 -5.28 -7.83
C MET A 45 6.45 -6.20 -7.82
N TRP A 46 7.06 -6.39 -6.65
CA TRP A 46 8.13 -7.37 -6.52
C TRP A 46 7.61 -8.78 -6.83
N SER A 47 8.36 -9.57 -7.59
CA SER A 47 7.88 -10.87 -8.08
C SER A 47 7.73 -11.91 -6.97
N GLU A 48 8.50 -11.77 -5.90
CA GLU A 48 8.45 -12.66 -4.74
C GLU A 48 7.55 -12.05 -3.65
N VAL A 49 6.64 -12.85 -3.12
CA VAL A 49 5.81 -12.48 -1.96
C VAL A 49 6.51 -13.02 -0.73
N PHE A 50 6.87 -12.14 0.20
CA PHE A 50 7.49 -12.57 1.45
C PHE A 50 6.40 -12.99 2.42
N LEU A 51 6.62 -14.09 3.14
CA LEU A 51 5.68 -14.55 4.16
C LEU A 51 6.22 -14.16 5.55
N HIS A 52 5.32 -14.01 6.51
CA HIS A 52 5.66 -13.89 7.93
C HIS A 52 4.60 -14.58 8.77
N GLU A 53 5.04 -15.44 9.69
CA GLU A 53 4.15 -16.11 10.65
C GLU A 53 4.07 -15.26 11.92
N ASP A 54 2.89 -14.76 12.25
CA ASP A 54 2.59 -14.02 13.48
C ASP A 54 1.52 -14.80 14.28
N GLY A 55 1.99 -15.65 15.19
CA GLY A 55 1.12 -16.60 15.91
C GLY A 55 0.45 -17.59 14.97
N ASP A 56 -0.88 -17.53 14.89
CA ASP A 56 -1.70 -18.36 13.99
C ASP A 56 -1.98 -17.68 12.63
N GLU A 57 -1.51 -16.45 12.43
CA GLU A 57 -1.71 -15.69 11.18
C GLU A 57 -0.49 -15.79 10.26
N ASN A 58 -0.75 -16.06 8.98
CA ASN A 58 0.25 -16.00 7.91
C ASN A 58 0.07 -14.70 7.12
N ILE A 59 1.00 -13.78 7.30
CA ILE A 59 1.02 -12.47 6.64
C ILE A 59 1.80 -12.57 5.34
N ALA A 60 1.18 -12.13 4.24
CA ALA A 60 1.83 -11.97 2.95
C ALA A 60 2.25 -10.50 2.77
N ILE A 61 3.54 -10.27 2.57
CA ILE A 61 4.17 -8.96 2.41
C ILE A 61 4.47 -8.77 0.93
N VAL A 62 3.98 -7.67 0.39
CA VAL A 62 4.11 -7.30 -1.02
C VAL A 62 4.74 -5.92 -1.09
N LEU A 63 5.78 -5.78 -1.91
CA LEU A 63 6.44 -4.51 -2.16
C LEU A 63 5.95 -3.94 -3.49
N LEU A 64 5.51 -2.69 -3.46
CA LEU A 64 5.07 -1.94 -4.63
C LEU A 64 6.03 -0.76 -4.83
N ASP A 65 6.65 -0.68 -6.00
CA ASP A 65 7.38 0.51 -6.44
C ASP A 65 6.48 1.30 -7.40
N THR A 66 6.33 2.58 -7.14
CA THR A 66 5.45 3.45 -7.92
C THR A 66 6.27 4.51 -8.64
N GLN A 67 5.80 4.88 -9.82
CA GLN A 67 6.40 5.96 -10.57
C GLN A 67 6.43 7.24 -9.74
N GLY A 68 7.60 7.90 -9.76
CA GLY A 68 7.79 9.23 -9.16
C GLY A 68 6.77 10.23 -9.70
N VAL A 69 6.05 10.87 -8.78
CA VAL A 69 5.05 11.88 -9.09
C VAL A 69 5.78 13.14 -9.59
N PHE A 70 5.24 13.80 -10.61
CA PHE A 70 5.74 15.09 -11.15
C PHE A 70 7.07 15.06 -11.93
N ASP A 71 7.31 14.01 -12.72
CA ASP A 71 8.47 13.86 -13.63
C ASP A 71 8.50 14.81 -14.85
N GLY A 72 7.64 15.84 -14.88
CA GLY A 72 7.47 16.80 -15.99
C GLY A 72 6.95 16.20 -17.31
N LYS A 73 6.80 14.88 -17.40
CA LYS A 73 6.35 14.14 -18.60
C LYS A 73 4.98 13.48 -18.41
N THR A 74 4.55 13.35 -17.17
CA THR A 74 3.30 12.72 -16.76
C THR A 74 2.31 13.79 -16.36
N SER A 75 1.09 13.72 -16.89
CA SER A 75 0.04 14.66 -16.50
C SER A 75 -0.24 14.56 -15.00
N GLN A 76 -0.61 15.67 -14.38
CA GLN A 76 -1.02 15.70 -12.96
C GLN A 76 -2.12 14.68 -12.68
N LYS A 77 -3.02 14.46 -13.66
CA LYS A 77 -4.04 13.41 -13.61
C LYS A 77 -3.44 12.00 -13.47
N ASN A 78 -2.51 11.62 -14.34
CA ASN A 78 -1.93 10.28 -14.32
C ASN A 78 -1.11 10.03 -13.04
N CYS A 79 -0.39 11.06 -12.58
CA CYS A 79 0.26 11.10 -11.28
C CYS A 79 -0.72 10.82 -10.12
N ALA A 80 -1.86 11.52 -10.11
CA ALA A 80 -2.89 11.32 -9.10
C ALA A 80 -3.52 9.93 -9.16
N VAL A 81 -3.70 9.35 -10.36
CA VAL A 81 -4.21 7.97 -10.55
C VAL A 81 -3.24 6.92 -10.00
N ILE A 82 -1.94 7.02 -10.32
CA ILE A 82 -0.91 6.09 -9.84
C ILE A 82 -0.86 6.12 -8.31
N PHE A 83 -0.87 7.32 -7.73
CA PHE A 83 -0.90 7.48 -6.29
C PHE A 83 -2.21 7.00 -5.66
N ALA A 84 -3.37 7.26 -6.28
CA ALA A 84 -4.67 6.75 -5.82
C ALA A 84 -4.66 5.23 -5.72
N LEU A 85 -4.20 4.59 -6.79
CA LEU A 85 -4.13 3.15 -6.88
C LEU A 85 -3.19 2.60 -5.81
N SER A 86 -2.01 3.19 -5.61
CA SER A 86 -1.06 2.74 -4.58
C SER A 86 -1.62 2.91 -3.17
N ALA A 87 -2.28 4.03 -2.86
CA ALA A 87 -2.88 4.27 -1.55
C ALA A 87 -4.07 3.34 -1.25
N LEU A 88 -4.89 3.05 -2.26
CA LEU A 88 -6.01 2.11 -2.12
C LEU A 88 -5.53 0.67 -1.88
N LEU A 89 -4.43 0.27 -2.50
CA LEU A 89 -3.89 -1.09 -2.42
C LEU A 89 -3.00 -1.32 -1.20
N SER A 90 -2.23 -0.31 -0.79
CA SER A 90 -1.26 -0.43 0.29
C SER A 90 -1.92 -0.37 1.66
N SER A 91 -1.32 -1.06 2.63
CA SER A 91 -1.58 -0.85 4.06
C SER A 91 -0.69 0.25 4.64
N VAL A 92 0.50 0.43 4.06
CA VAL A 92 1.44 1.51 4.36
C VAL A 92 1.80 2.21 3.05
N GLN A 93 1.39 3.48 2.91
CA GLN A 93 1.77 4.33 1.79
C GLN A 93 2.94 5.22 2.24
N ILE A 94 4.09 5.08 1.59
CA ILE A 94 5.21 6.02 1.76
C ILE A 94 5.04 7.13 0.73
N TYR A 95 4.88 8.36 1.19
CA TYR A 95 4.89 9.54 0.34
C TYR A 95 6.27 10.18 0.38
N ASN A 96 7.08 9.87 -0.63
CA ASN A 96 8.47 10.29 -0.74
C ASN A 96 8.56 11.70 -1.32
N LEU A 97 9.04 12.65 -0.51
CA LEU A 97 9.16 14.07 -0.80
C LEU A 97 10.63 14.51 -0.76
N SER A 98 10.96 15.59 -1.47
CA SER A 98 12.31 16.13 -1.50
C SER A 98 12.41 17.39 -0.64
N GLU A 99 13.42 17.45 0.22
CA GLU A 99 13.82 18.57 1.07
C GLU A 99 12.82 19.00 2.14
N ASN A 100 11.54 19.22 1.80
CA ASN A 100 10.52 19.72 2.72
C ASN A 100 9.11 19.24 2.32
N ILE A 101 8.12 19.55 3.17
CA ILE A 101 6.70 19.36 2.89
C ILE A 101 6.09 20.73 2.60
N GLN A 102 5.54 20.90 1.40
CA GLN A 102 4.93 22.13 0.92
C GLN A 102 3.38 22.04 0.91
N GLU A 103 2.68 23.17 0.73
CA GLU A 103 1.21 23.14 0.70
C GLU A 103 0.64 22.41 -0.51
N ASP A 104 1.32 22.47 -1.65
CA ASP A 104 0.98 21.72 -2.85
C ASP A 104 1.09 20.21 -2.63
N ASP A 105 2.01 19.72 -1.76
CA ASP A 105 2.04 18.32 -1.35
C ASP A 105 0.73 17.89 -0.67
N PHE A 106 0.18 18.76 0.18
CA PHE A 106 -1.12 18.49 0.81
C PHE A 106 -2.27 18.60 -0.20
N GLN A 107 -2.23 19.56 -1.13
CA GLN A 107 -3.24 19.68 -2.18
C GLN A 107 -3.24 18.48 -3.14
N ASN A 108 -2.07 17.92 -3.44
CA ASN A 108 -1.96 16.69 -4.22
C ASN A 108 -2.67 15.52 -3.53
N LEU A 109 -2.76 15.55 -2.20
CA LEU A 109 -3.53 14.57 -1.43
C LEU A 109 -5.04 14.85 -1.38
N GLN A 110 -5.50 16.02 -1.85
CA GLN A 110 -6.90 16.44 -1.76
C GLN A 110 -7.84 15.50 -2.53
N LEU A 111 -7.42 14.94 -3.66
CA LEU A 111 -8.24 13.97 -4.39
C LEU A 111 -8.63 12.77 -3.50
N PHE A 112 -7.72 12.31 -2.64
CA PHE A 112 -7.96 11.19 -1.71
C PHE A 112 -8.87 11.60 -0.58
N THR A 113 -8.79 12.86 -0.16
CA THR A 113 -9.64 13.38 0.90
C THR A 113 -11.11 13.40 0.52
N GLU A 114 -11.43 13.70 -0.75
CA GLU A 114 -12.81 13.64 -1.23
C GLU A 114 -13.34 12.22 -1.34
N TYR A 115 -12.53 11.28 -1.84
CA TYR A 115 -12.87 9.85 -1.78
C TYR A 115 -13.12 9.40 -0.34
N GLY A 116 -12.18 9.68 0.55
CA GLY A 116 -12.28 9.22 1.91
C GLY A 116 -13.44 9.84 2.69
N ARG A 117 -13.77 11.11 2.40
CA ARG A 117 -14.98 11.75 2.92
C ARG A 117 -16.26 11.03 2.48
N LEU A 118 -16.35 10.57 1.24
CA LEU A 118 -17.50 9.78 0.78
C LEU A 118 -17.54 8.38 1.39
N ALA A 119 -16.37 7.73 1.54
CA ALA A 119 -16.26 6.44 2.23
C ALA A 119 -16.74 6.53 3.68
N LEU A 120 -16.34 7.56 4.41
CA LEU A 120 -16.75 7.80 5.79
C LEU A 120 -18.25 8.11 5.96
N LYS A 121 -18.96 8.49 4.89
CA LYS A 121 -20.43 8.63 4.94
C LYS A 121 -21.14 7.29 4.89
N LYS A 122 -20.50 6.24 4.35
CA LYS A 122 -21.09 4.91 4.17
C LYS A 122 -20.49 3.85 5.10
N SER A 123 -19.33 4.13 5.68
CA SER A 123 -18.60 3.25 6.60
C SER A 123 -18.11 4.05 7.80
N ILE A 124 -18.08 3.42 8.97
CA ILE A 124 -17.45 3.97 10.18
C ILE A 124 -15.93 3.83 10.16
N HIS A 125 -15.40 2.99 9.26
CA HIS A 125 -13.97 2.72 9.15
C HIS A 125 -13.30 3.72 8.23
N LYS A 126 -12.07 4.11 8.59
CA LYS A 126 -11.24 4.95 7.75
C LYS A 126 -10.85 4.19 6.48
N PRO A 127 -10.89 4.85 5.31
CA PRO A 127 -10.65 4.23 4.01
C PRO A 127 -9.19 3.81 3.79
N PHE A 128 -8.25 4.49 4.44
CA PHE A 128 -6.83 4.23 4.35
C PHE A 128 -6.24 3.95 5.73
N GLN A 129 -5.14 3.21 5.73
CA GLN A 129 -4.44 2.83 6.94
C GLN A 129 -3.31 3.84 7.20
N GLU A 130 -2.08 3.52 6.84
CA GLU A 130 -0.91 4.29 7.24
C GLU A 130 -0.34 5.12 6.09
N LEU A 131 -0.05 6.39 6.37
CA LEU A 131 0.65 7.29 5.49
C LEU A 131 1.94 7.76 6.17
N VAL A 132 3.09 7.51 5.53
CA VAL A 132 4.39 7.96 6.00
C VAL A 132 4.91 9.03 5.05
N PHE A 133 5.00 10.27 5.52
CA PHE A 133 5.75 11.31 4.83
C PHE A 133 7.24 11.03 4.99
N LEU A 134 7.93 10.66 3.91
CA LEU A 134 9.38 10.48 3.91
C LEU A 134 10.01 11.72 3.26
N VAL A 135 10.55 12.62 4.07
CA VAL A 135 11.22 13.83 3.58
C VAL A 135 12.69 13.50 3.37
N ARG A 136 13.11 13.45 2.11
CA ARG A 136 14.50 13.23 1.68
C ARG A 136 15.31 14.51 1.84
N ASP A 137 16.62 14.35 2.00
CA ASP A 137 17.58 15.46 1.96
C ASP A 137 17.22 16.61 2.92
N TRP A 138 16.77 16.26 4.13
CA TRP A 138 16.39 17.23 5.15
C TRP A 138 17.61 18.00 5.65
N TYR A 139 17.59 19.34 5.58
CA TYR A 139 18.75 20.17 5.96
C TYR A 139 18.69 20.75 7.38
N TYR A 140 17.50 20.82 7.99
CA TYR A 140 17.27 21.57 9.24
C TYR A 140 17.27 20.68 10.48
N ALA A 141 18.21 19.73 10.55
CA ALA A 141 18.33 18.76 11.66
C ALA A 141 18.47 19.41 13.04
N TYR A 142 19.01 20.63 13.10
CA TYR A 142 19.13 21.41 14.33
C TYR A 142 17.78 21.92 14.88
N THR A 143 16.75 22.03 14.04
CA THR A 143 15.39 22.43 14.45
C THR A 143 14.51 21.20 14.65
N TYR A 144 14.58 20.26 13.71
CA TYR A 144 13.89 18.98 13.77
C TYR A 144 14.89 17.88 13.43
N GLU A 145 15.30 17.07 14.43
CA GLU A 145 16.27 16.00 14.21
C GLU A 145 15.81 14.98 13.17
N TYR A 146 16.78 14.27 12.59
CA TYR A 146 16.49 13.15 11.70
C TYR A 146 15.67 12.05 12.37
N GLY A 147 15.01 11.27 11.54
CA GLY A 147 14.17 10.16 11.97
C GLY A 147 12.72 10.56 12.29
N PRO A 148 11.96 9.66 12.94
CA PRO A 148 10.53 9.82 13.10
C PRO A 148 10.14 10.83 14.19
N ILE A 149 11.02 11.08 15.17
CA ILE A 149 10.71 11.99 16.29
C ILE A 149 10.66 13.44 15.80
N GLY A 150 11.70 13.89 15.09
CA GLY A 150 11.72 15.22 14.49
C GLY A 150 10.67 15.36 13.40
N GLY A 151 10.50 14.34 12.56
CA GLY A 151 9.49 14.33 11.49
C GLY A 151 8.06 14.48 12.01
N ASN A 152 7.68 13.70 13.03
CA ASN A 152 6.35 13.81 13.62
C ASN A 152 6.10 15.18 14.28
N ARG A 153 7.12 15.81 14.88
CA ARG A 153 6.99 17.18 15.40
C ARG A 153 6.81 18.21 14.29
N LEU A 154 7.56 18.09 13.20
CA LEU A 154 7.39 18.94 12.01
C LEU A 154 5.98 18.79 11.45
N LEU A 155 5.56 17.54 11.18
CA LEU A 155 4.25 17.23 10.63
C LEU A 155 3.11 17.71 11.53
N HIS A 156 3.24 17.55 12.85
CA HIS A 156 2.25 18.05 13.80
C HIS A 156 2.06 19.56 13.65
N THR A 157 3.15 20.33 13.55
CA THR A 157 3.10 21.78 13.31
C THR A 157 2.44 22.11 11.97
N LEU A 158 2.82 21.43 10.88
CA LEU A 158 2.27 21.67 9.55
C LEU A 158 0.76 21.36 9.45
N LEU A 159 0.29 20.36 10.20
CA LEU A 159 -1.12 19.95 10.24
C LEU A 159 -1.97 20.70 11.30
N GLN A 160 -1.41 21.70 11.99
CA GLN A 160 -2.20 22.56 12.88
C GLN A 160 -3.22 23.35 12.07
N ILE A 161 -4.44 23.44 12.60
CA ILE A 161 -5.54 24.16 11.98
C ILE A 161 -5.75 25.43 12.79
N ASN A 162 -5.57 26.58 12.15
CA ASN A 162 -5.81 27.90 12.73
C ASN A 162 -7.09 28.52 12.14
N ASP A 163 -7.85 29.26 12.94
CA ASP A 163 -9.12 29.86 12.51
C ASP A 163 -8.94 30.99 11.47
N ASN A 164 -7.72 31.52 11.34
CA ASN A 164 -7.39 32.60 10.42
C ASN A 164 -6.88 32.12 9.05
N GLN A 165 -6.79 30.80 8.81
CA GLN A 165 -6.30 30.26 7.54
C GLN A 165 -7.46 30.10 6.51
N PRO A 166 -7.16 30.12 5.21
CA PRO A 166 -8.16 29.82 4.17
C PRO A 166 -8.87 28.47 4.43
N GLU A 167 -10.18 28.45 4.20
CA GLU A 167 -11.01 27.25 4.44
C GLU A 167 -10.48 26.02 3.68
N GLU A 168 -10.00 26.24 2.46
CA GLU A 168 -9.39 25.21 1.61
C GLU A 168 -8.21 24.50 2.29
N LEU A 169 -7.27 25.26 2.86
CA LEU A 169 -6.13 24.70 3.61
C LEU A 169 -6.56 23.94 4.87
N SER A 170 -7.57 24.46 5.57
CA SER A 170 -8.13 23.79 6.75
C SER A 170 -8.83 22.48 6.39
N SER A 171 -9.49 22.43 5.24
CA SER A 171 -10.28 21.28 4.78
C SER A 171 -9.38 20.09 4.46
N VAL A 172 -8.28 20.32 3.73
CA VAL A 172 -7.30 19.29 3.38
C VAL A 172 -6.72 18.65 4.64
N ARG A 173 -6.29 19.46 5.61
CA ARG A 173 -5.75 18.99 6.90
C ARG A 173 -6.77 18.16 7.69
N LYS A 174 -8.02 18.63 7.77
CA LYS A 174 -9.11 17.88 8.45
C LYS A 174 -9.33 16.54 7.79
N HIS A 175 -9.39 16.51 6.47
CA HIS A 175 -9.67 15.29 5.77
C HIS A 175 -8.51 14.30 5.83
N LEU A 176 -7.25 14.73 5.74
CA LEU A 176 -6.09 13.84 5.92
C LEU A 176 -6.19 13.09 7.25
N LYS A 177 -6.42 13.83 8.34
CA LYS A 177 -6.61 13.25 9.69
C LYS A 177 -7.78 12.27 9.77
N ASN A 178 -8.80 12.45 8.94
CA ASN A 178 -9.99 11.58 8.92
C ASN A 178 -9.84 10.37 7.98
N CYS A 179 -9.04 10.47 6.92
CA CYS A 179 -8.96 9.43 5.88
C CYS A 179 -7.93 8.33 6.22
N PHE A 180 -6.87 8.65 6.96
CA PHE A 180 -5.82 7.70 7.34
C PHE A 180 -5.91 7.33 8.83
N SER A 181 -5.71 6.05 9.16
CA SER A 181 -5.67 5.59 10.56
C SER A 181 -4.45 6.11 11.30
N ASN A 182 -3.30 6.17 10.62
CA ASN A 182 -2.07 6.74 11.15
C ASN A 182 -1.41 7.64 10.08
N ILE A 183 -0.83 8.76 10.50
CA ILE A 183 0.00 9.61 9.65
C ILE A 183 1.28 9.90 10.41
N GLU A 184 2.40 9.48 9.84
CA GLU A 184 3.73 9.69 10.40
C GLU A 184 4.62 10.46 9.43
N CYS A 185 5.72 11.00 9.94
CA CYS A 185 6.72 11.65 9.13
C CYS A 185 8.12 11.23 9.59
N PHE A 186 8.98 10.95 8.62
CA PHE A 186 10.38 10.58 8.79
C PHE A 186 11.26 11.58 8.03
N LEU A 187 12.23 12.19 8.73
CA LEU A 187 13.19 13.11 8.12
C LEU A 187 14.50 12.38 7.83
N MET A 188 14.85 12.30 6.56
CA MET A 188 16.02 11.58 6.08
C MET A 188 17.15 12.57 5.75
N PRO A 189 18.39 12.36 6.23
CA PRO A 189 19.54 13.14 5.80
C PRO A 189 19.82 12.97 4.30
N HIS A 190 20.67 13.84 3.75
CA HIS A 190 21.21 13.66 2.41
C HIS A 190 22.19 12.47 2.37
N PRO A 191 22.10 11.57 1.37
CA PRO A 191 22.89 10.33 1.35
C PRO A 191 24.38 10.53 1.05
N GLY A 192 24.78 11.73 0.59
CA GLY A 192 26.17 12.12 0.33
C GLY A 192 26.33 12.70 -1.07
N LEU A 193 27.18 13.72 -1.23
CA LEU A 193 27.35 14.39 -2.54
C LEU A 193 28.11 13.52 -3.55
N GLU A 194 28.98 12.64 -3.08
CA GLU A 194 29.82 11.78 -3.91
C GLU A 194 29.00 10.81 -4.76
N MET A 195 27.93 10.21 -4.20
CA MET A 195 27.03 9.33 -4.94
C MET A 195 26.15 10.05 -5.98
N VAL A 196 25.75 11.30 -5.71
CA VAL A 196 24.86 12.07 -6.61
C VAL A 196 25.62 12.51 -7.87
N GLN A 197 26.92 12.77 -7.74
CA GLN A 197 27.77 13.24 -8.84
C GLN A 197 28.46 12.08 -9.60
N ASN A 198 28.37 10.84 -9.09
CA ASN A 198 28.98 9.67 -9.71
C ASN A 198 27.97 8.94 -10.63
N GLU A 199 28.17 9.04 -11.95
CA GLU A 199 27.36 8.30 -12.94
C GLU A 199 27.51 6.78 -12.84
N ASN A 200 28.61 6.29 -12.24
CA ASN A 200 28.87 4.87 -12.03
C ASN A 200 28.47 4.36 -10.64
N PHE A 201 27.82 5.21 -9.83
CA PHE A 201 27.32 4.79 -8.52
C PHE A 201 26.35 3.61 -8.70
N ASN A 202 26.64 2.52 -8.01
CA ASN A 202 25.87 1.28 -8.10
C ASN A 202 25.30 0.85 -6.75
N GLY A 203 25.21 1.77 -5.78
CA GLY A 203 24.51 1.55 -4.51
C GLY A 203 25.35 0.93 -3.40
N LYS A 204 26.67 0.84 -3.56
CA LYS A 204 27.57 0.37 -2.51
C LYS A 204 27.48 1.26 -1.27
N LEU A 205 27.54 0.65 -0.10
CA LEU A 205 27.31 1.35 1.17
C LEU A 205 28.51 2.19 1.60
N ASP A 206 29.73 1.85 1.16
CA ASP A 206 30.94 2.65 1.45
C ASP A 206 30.94 4.03 0.75
N GLU A 207 30.12 4.19 -0.29
CA GLU A 207 29.90 5.44 -1.03
C GLU A 207 28.71 6.26 -0.47
N ILE A 208 28.07 5.80 0.62
CA ILE A 208 26.91 6.45 1.27
C ILE A 208 27.31 6.97 2.66
N SER A 209 26.78 8.14 3.04
CA SER A 209 27.06 8.74 4.35
C SER A 209 26.59 7.84 5.51
N GLU A 210 27.41 7.74 6.56
CA GLU A 210 27.12 6.92 7.73
C GLU A 210 25.80 7.34 8.41
N GLU A 211 25.58 8.64 8.57
CA GLU A 211 24.35 9.21 9.14
C GLU A 211 23.10 8.79 8.33
N PHE A 212 23.20 8.71 7.00
CA PHE A 212 22.12 8.19 6.17
C PHE A 212 21.91 6.70 6.40
N LEU A 213 22.95 5.89 6.46
CA LEU A 213 22.80 4.45 6.71
C LEU A 213 22.19 4.16 8.09
N GLU A 214 22.54 4.94 9.11
CA GLU A 214 21.93 4.85 10.45
C GLU A 214 20.44 5.15 10.41
N GLN A 215 20.04 6.26 9.77
CA GLN A 215 18.63 6.62 9.66
C GLN A 215 17.85 5.66 8.75
N LEU A 216 18.47 5.12 7.71
CA LEU A 216 17.85 4.12 6.84
C LEU A 216 17.51 2.86 7.62
N LYS A 217 18.39 2.45 8.55
CA LYS A 217 18.11 1.31 9.45
C LYS A 217 16.88 1.53 10.31
N ILE A 218 16.73 2.75 10.84
CA ILE A 218 15.57 3.14 11.65
C ILE A 218 14.30 3.16 10.80
N LEU A 219 14.36 3.74 9.59
CA LEU A 219 13.23 3.81 8.66
C LEU A 219 12.73 2.40 8.27
N VAL A 220 13.63 1.52 7.85
CA VAL A 220 13.24 0.15 7.45
C VAL A 220 12.67 -0.62 8.62
N HIS A 221 13.24 -0.48 9.83
CA HIS A 221 12.67 -1.09 11.01
C HIS A 221 11.27 -0.53 11.36
N MET A 222 11.06 0.78 11.21
CA MET A 222 9.78 1.43 11.46
C MET A 222 8.67 0.86 10.56
N VAL A 223 8.97 0.56 9.29
CA VAL A 223 7.99 0.13 8.29
C VAL A 223 7.85 -1.39 8.21
N LEU A 224 8.95 -2.14 8.29
CA LEU A 224 9.00 -3.57 7.93
C LEU A 224 9.35 -4.50 9.09
N SER A 225 9.57 -3.99 10.31
CA SER A 225 9.77 -4.90 11.44
C SER A 225 8.51 -5.75 11.69
N PRO A 226 8.66 -7.03 12.09
CA PRO A 226 7.55 -7.94 12.33
C PRO A 226 6.40 -7.35 13.17
N THR A 227 6.75 -6.60 14.23
CA THR A 227 5.77 -5.99 15.16
C THR A 227 5.09 -4.74 14.61
N LYS A 228 5.54 -4.24 13.45
CA LYS A 228 5.02 -3.04 12.77
C LYS A 228 4.26 -3.37 11.49
N LEU A 229 4.33 -4.61 10.99
CA LEU A 229 3.61 -5.04 9.79
C LEU A 229 2.11 -4.76 9.92
N LYS A 230 1.57 -4.03 8.94
CA LYS A 230 0.14 -3.74 8.85
C LYS A 230 -0.51 -4.64 7.81
N VAL A 231 -1.42 -5.51 8.27
CA VAL A 231 -2.28 -6.28 7.36
C VAL A 231 -3.23 -5.32 6.66
N LYS A 232 -3.37 -5.45 5.34
CA LYS A 232 -4.29 -4.62 4.56
C LYS A 232 -5.72 -4.85 5.00
N GLU A 233 -6.43 -3.77 5.30
CA GLU A 233 -7.85 -3.77 5.62
C GLU A 233 -8.63 -2.90 4.63
N VAL A 234 -9.84 -3.35 4.30
CA VAL A 234 -10.83 -2.59 3.54
C VAL A 234 -12.15 -2.73 4.28
N ASN A 235 -12.79 -1.60 4.61
CA ASN A 235 -14.02 -1.56 5.41
C ASN A 235 -13.93 -2.32 6.75
N GLY A 236 -12.73 -2.35 7.36
CA GLY A 236 -12.47 -3.04 8.64
C GLY A 236 -12.21 -4.54 8.52
N GLU A 237 -12.27 -5.10 7.30
CA GLU A 237 -12.02 -6.51 7.04
C GLU A 237 -10.61 -6.73 6.49
N LYS A 238 -9.91 -7.75 7.00
CA LYS A 238 -8.58 -8.14 6.51
C LYS A 238 -8.69 -8.66 5.07
N VAL A 239 -7.81 -8.15 4.20
CA VAL A 239 -7.73 -8.52 2.78
C VAL A 239 -6.74 -9.66 2.59
N ARG A 240 -7.19 -10.76 1.99
CA ARG A 240 -6.30 -11.87 1.61
C ARG A 240 -5.54 -11.53 0.34
N PHE A 241 -4.34 -12.08 0.16
CA PHE A 241 -3.55 -11.85 -1.05
C PHE A 241 -4.30 -12.20 -2.35
N LYS A 242 -5.11 -13.27 -2.35
CA LYS A 242 -5.97 -13.65 -3.50
C LYS A 242 -7.02 -12.59 -3.87
N GLU A 243 -7.44 -11.78 -2.90
CA GLU A 243 -8.43 -10.71 -3.05
C GLU A 243 -7.78 -9.41 -3.53
N LEU A 244 -6.52 -9.15 -3.13
CA LEU A 244 -5.78 -7.94 -3.52
C LEU A 244 -5.72 -7.78 -5.05
N VAL A 245 -5.55 -8.88 -5.79
CA VAL A 245 -5.56 -8.88 -7.26
C VAL A 245 -6.93 -8.47 -7.83
N ARG A 246 -8.03 -8.77 -7.13
CA ARG A 246 -9.38 -8.34 -7.53
C ARG A 246 -9.56 -6.84 -7.28
N TYR A 247 -9.17 -6.35 -6.11
CA TYR A 247 -9.15 -4.91 -5.82
C TYR A 247 -8.33 -4.14 -6.86
N PHE A 248 -7.13 -4.64 -7.19
CA PHE A 248 -6.28 -4.04 -8.23
C PHE A 248 -7.01 -3.86 -9.55
N LYS A 249 -7.66 -4.91 -10.06
CA LYS A 249 -8.36 -4.86 -11.35
C LYS A 249 -9.55 -3.90 -11.32
N VAL A 250 -10.33 -3.93 -10.24
CA VAL A 250 -11.53 -3.09 -10.13
C VAL A 250 -11.14 -1.61 -9.98
N TYR A 251 -10.17 -1.30 -9.11
CA TYR A 251 -9.67 0.06 -8.96
C TYR A 251 -9.02 0.57 -10.24
N LEU A 252 -8.21 -0.24 -10.91
CA LEU A 252 -7.62 0.16 -12.19
C LEU A 252 -8.71 0.53 -13.20
N ASN A 253 -9.73 -0.30 -13.38
CA ASN A 253 -10.82 -0.03 -14.32
C ASN A 253 -11.56 1.28 -14.04
N VAL A 254 -11.77 1.62 -12.75
CA VAL A 254 -12.40 2.89 -12.37
C VAL A 254 -11.46 4.07 -12.59
N LEU A 255 -10.17 3.91 -12.29
CA LEU A 255 -9.20 5.00 -12.34
C LEU A 255 -8.66 5.27 -13.76
N THR A 256 -8.78 4.34 -14.71
CA THR A 256 -8.27 4.49 -16.09
C THR A 256 -9.22 5.21 -17.06
N GLY A 257 -10.33 5.79 -16.58
CA GLY A 257 -11.25 6.57 -17.41
C GLY A 257 -10.63 7.86 -17.99
N ASP A 258 -11.26 8.43 -19.03
CA ASP A 258 -10.82 9.68 -19.68
C ASP A 258 -10.90 10.91 -18.76
N GLU A 259 -11.68 10.83 -17.69
CA GLU A 259 -11.78 11.85 -16.63
C GLU A 259 -11.22 11.33 -15.31
N LEU A 260 -10.95 12.23 -14.35
CA LEU A 260 -10.66 11.79 -12.99
C LEU A 260 -11.91 11.10 -12.46
N PRO A 261 -11.80 9.89 -11.90
CA PRO A 261 -12.97 9.16 -11.45
C PRO A 261 -13.68 9.93 -10.34
N GLU A 262 -15.00 10.02 -10.46
CA GLU A 262 -15.80 10.53 -9.36
C GLU A 262 -15.58 9.66 -8.12
N PRO A 263 -15.40 10.25 -6.92
CA PRO A 263 -15.11 9.46 -5.74
C PRO A 263 -16.22 8.47 -5.36
N MET A 264 -17.46 8.68 -5.83
CA MET A 264 -18.54 7.68 -5.74
C MET A 264 -18.25 6.42 -6.56
N SER A 265 -17.62 6.54 -7.73
CA SER A 265 -17.29 5.41 -8.60
C SER A 265 -16.28 4.49 -7.92
N VAL A 266 -15.23 5.05 -7.30
CA VAL A 266 -14.23 4.27 -6.54
C VAL A 266 -14.90 3.55 -5.37
N LEU A 267 -15.83 4.22 -4.69
CA LEU A 267 -16.53 3.64 -3.55
C LEU A 267 -17.48 2.50 -3.95
N ASN A 268 -18.21 2.66 -5.05
CA ASN A 268 -19.05 1.59 -5.59
C ASN A 268 -18.19 0.41 -6.05
N ALA A 269 -17.04 0.68 -6.65
CA ALA A 269 -16.05 -0.35 -6.99
C ALA A 269 -15.58 -1.15 -5.77
N THR A 270 -15.28 -0.48 -4.65
CA THR A 270 -14.94 -1.16 -3.38
C THR A 270 -16.07 -2.10 -2.94
N ALA A 271 -17.31 -1.62 -2.95
CA ALA A 271 -18.48 -2.44 -2.61
C ALA A 271 -18.68 -3.62 -3.57
N ASP A 272 -18.42 -3.43 -4.86
CA ASP A 272 -18.49 -4.52 -5.86
C ASP A 272 -17.47 -5.62 -5.57
N VAL A 273 -16.25 -5.26 -5.15
CA VAL A 273 -15.25 -6.26 -4.76
C VAL A 273 -15.70 -7.04 -3.52
N ASP A 274 -16.26 -6.35 -2.53
CA ASP A 274 -16.79 -6.97 -1.31
C ASP A 274 -17.93 -7.95 -1.65
N HIS A 275 -18.86 -7.56 -2.53
CA HIS A 275 -19.90 -8.45 -3.02
C HIS A 275 -19.34 -9.65 -3.80
N LEU A 276 -18.35 -9.44 -4.67
CA LEU A 276 -17.68 -10.51 -5.41
C LEU A 276 -16.92 -11.47 -4.49
N LYS A 277 -16.39 -11.00 -3.35
CA LYS A 277 -15.80 -11.84 -2.32
C LYS A 277 -16.87 -12.76 -1.73
N ILE A 278 -17.97 -12.21 -1.23
CA ILE A 278 -19.09 -12.98 -0.64
C ILE A 278 -19.61 -14.02 -1.65
N LEU A 279 -19.86 -13.62 -2.90
CA LEU A 279 -20.30 -14.54 -3.95
C LEU A 279 -19.30 -15.68 -4.21
N SER A 280 -18.00 -15.38 -4.19
CA SER A 280 -16.95 -16.39 -4.38
C SER A 280 -16.88 -17.35 -3.21
N GLU A 281 -17.04 -16.87 -1.97
CA GLU A 281 -17.05 -17.70 -0.76
C GLU A 281 -18.28 -18.59 -0.72
N CYS A 282 -19.48 -18.05 -0.99
CA CYS A 282 -20.69 -18.85 -1.10
C CYS A 282 -20.55 -19.93 -2.19
N LYS A 283 -19.96 -19.59 -3.34
CA LYS A 283 -19.69 -20.57 -4.40
C LYS A 283 -18.70 -21.65 -3.96
N GLU A 284 -17.60 -21.30 -3.31
CA GLU A 284 -16.61 -22.26 -2.80
C GLU A 284 -17.26 -23.22 -1.78
N ILE A 285 -18.10 -22.72 -0.87
CA ILE A 285 -18.84 -23.54 0.10
C ILE A 285 -19.82 -24.46 -0.63
N TYR A 286 -20.61 -23.93 -1.56
CA TYR A 286 -21.55 -24.72 -2.36
C TYR A 286 -20.84 -25.86 -3.07
N GLU A 287 -19.76 -25.58 -3.79
CA GLU A 287 -18.99 -26.59 -4.51
C GLU A 287 -18.38 -27.63 -3.58
N LYS A 288 -17.89 -27.22 -2.41
CA LYS A 288 -17.33 -28.15 -1.42
C LYS A 288 -18.38 -29.10 -0.87
N GLU A 289 -19.54 -28.58 -0.47
CA GLU A 289 -20.63 -29.40 0.08
C GLU A 289 -21.22 -30.33 -0.98
N MET A 290 -21.46 -29.82 -2.20
CA MET A 290 -21.94 -30.66 -3.31
C MET A 290 -20.93 -31.74 -3.70
N ARG A 291 -19.62 -31.45 -3.68
CA ARG A 291 -18.59 -32.47 -3.93
C ARG A 291 -18.58 -33.56 -2.87
N LYS A 292 -18.80 -33.23 -1.59
CA LYS A 292 -18.90 -34.25 -0.53
C LYS A 292 -20.03 -35.22 -0.84
N ILE A 293 -21.21 -34.69 -1.14
CA ILE A 293 -22.40 -35.47 -1.50
C ILE A 293 -22.13 -36.35 -2.73
N CYS A 294 -21.51 -35.81 -3.78
CA CYS A 294 -21.17 -36.58 -4.98
C CYS A 294 -20.09 -37.66 -4.77
N ASN A 295 -19.23 -37.49 -3.77
CA ASN A 295 -18.14 -38.43 -3.46
C ASN A 295 -18.56 -39.52 -2.46
N GLU A 296 -19.78 -39.46 -1.92
CA GLU A 296 -20.34 -40.55 -1.12
C GLU A 296 -20.56 -41.79 -2.01
N LYS A 297 -20.27 -42.98 -1.47
CA LYS A 297 -20.25 -44.24 -2.23
C LYS A 297 -21.65 -44.73 -2.65
N GLU A 298 -22.71 -44.11 -2.18
CA GLU A 298 -24.08 -44.46 -2.53
C GLU A 298 -24.58 -43.65 -3.74
N LEU A 299 -25.17 -44.34 -4.71
CA LEU A 299 -25.82 -43.70 -5.86
C LEU A 299 -27.03 -42.91 -5.37
N LEU A 300 -26.93 -41.58 -5.44
CA LEU A 300 -28.04 -40.68 -5.14
C LEU A 300 -29.11 -40.74 -6.23
N THR A 301 -30.39 -40.74 -5.81
CA THR A 301 -31.49 -40.49 -6.74
C THR A 301 -31.48 -39.04 -7.20
N THR A 302 -32.07 -38.76 -8.36
CA THR A 302 -32.20 -37.38 -8.85
C THR A 302 -32.99 -36.48 -7.90
N GLU A 303 -33.95 -37.06 -7.15
CA GLU A 303 -34.76 -36.31 -6.19
C GLU A 303 -33.96 -35.93 -4.95
N ASP A 304 -33.18 -36.85 -4.40
CA ASP A 304 -32.35 -36.59 -3.22
C ASP A 304 -31.22 -35.61 -3.56
N PHE A 305 -30.60 -35.76 -4.73
CA PHE A 305 -29.61 -34.79 -5.21
C PHE A 305 -30.19 -33.36 -5.31
N ARG A 306 -31.43 -33.22 -5.81
CA ARG A 306 -32.11 -31.91 -5.86
C ARG A 306 -32.40 -31.35 -4.47
N LYS A 307 -32.84 -32.18 -3.52
CA LYS A 307 -33.07 -31.75 -2.13
C LYS A 307 -31.80 -31.19 -1.50
N TYR A 308 -30.66 -31.86 -1.69
CA TYR A 308 -29.38 -31.36 -1.20
C TYR A 308 -28.96 -30.06 -1.90
N HIS A 309 -29.10 -30.00 -3.24
CA HIS A 309 -28.85 -28.77 -4.01
C HIS A 309 -29.64 -27.58 -3.47
N ASP A 310 -30.96 -27.73 -3.35
CA ASP A 310 -31.88 -26.66 -2.93
C ASP A 310 -31.65 -26.25 -1.48
N HIS A 311 -31.32 -27.21 -0.61
CA HIS A 311 -30.99 -26.94 0.79
C HIS A 311 -29.70 -26.11 0.93
N ILE A 312 -28.62 -26.55 0.28
CA ILE A 312 -27.32 -25.86 0.35
C ILE A 312 -27.44 -24.48 -0.31
N LYS A 313 -28.12 -24.39 -1.46
CA LYS A 313 -28.35 -23.12 -2.16
C LYS A 313 -29.15 -22.14 -1.30
N SER A 314 -30.28 -22.56 -0.72
CA SER A 314 -31.11 -21.68 0.12
C SER A 314 -30.33 -21.18 1.33
N LYS A 315 -29.59 -22.08 2.01
CA LYS A 315 -28.75 -21.72 3.16
C LYS A 315 -27.69 -20.65 2.83
N LEU A 316 -27.10 -20.70 1.64
CA LEU A 316 -26.08 -19.74 1.20
C LEU A 316 -26.66 -18.43 0.67
N LEU A 317 -27.92 -18.40 0.27
CA LEU A 317 -28.61 -17.17 -0.15
C LEU A 317 -29.16 -16.37 1.04
N GLU A 318 -29.27 -16.98 2.22
CA GLU A 318 -29.68 -16.34 3.47
C GLU A 318 -28.51 -15.65 4.22
N GLN A 319 -27.26 -15.95 3.84
CA GLN A 319 -26.04 -15.30 4.36
C GLN A 319 -25.75 -13.97 3.66
#